data_AF-A0A7Y1ZV49-F1
#
_entry.id   AF-A0A7Y1ZV49-F1
#
_cell.length_a   1.000
_cell.length_b   1.000
_cell.length_c   1.000
_cell.angle_alpha   90.00
_cell.angle_beta   90.00
_cell.angle_gamma   90.00
#
_symmetry.space_group_name_H-M   'P 1'
#
loop_
_entity.id
_entity.type
_entity.pdbx_description
1 polymer ?
#
loop_
_entity_poly.entity_id
_entity_poly.type
_entity_poly.pdbx_seq_one_letter_code
_entity_poly.pdbx_strand_id
1 'polypeptide(L)'
;MLITVLLVGALASMVAFGVALTVRSKRDFDDANEVVPGVPSGAPASWAGAHSPEARLHRRLRAAVLGIHDNARLREVGLADHASQIEREALAIDARLVAAASSPARHRVAAVAAVEPSVVAVEDAVAALLAGTTVGDSRELLAQSVADADIRLQALAEARAEVERIDAGWDEPGAATS
;
A
#
# COMPACT_ATOMS: atom_id res chain seq x y z
N MET A 1 31.02 -34.95 35.05
CA MET A 1 30.64 -33.56 35.35
C MET A 1 30.62 -32.70 34.08
N LEU A 2 31.76 -32.41 33.44
CA LEU A 2 31.81 -31.54 32.25
C LEU A 2 31.03 -32.11 31.03
N ILE A 3 31.16 -33.40 30.77
CA ILE A 3 30.43 -34.11 29.69
C ILE A 3 28.91 -34.09 29.94
N THR A 4 28.49 -34.26 31.20
CA THR A 4 27.07 -34.25 31.58
C THR A 4 26.44 -32.87 31.40
N VAL A 5 27.18 -31.80 31.73
CA VAL A 5 26.74 -30.41 31.54
C VAL A 5 26.60 -30.08 30.04
N LEU A 6 27.53 -30.53 29.20
CA LEU A 6 27.45 -30.35 27.75
C LEU A 6 26.26 -31.09 27.13
N LEU A 7 25.98 -32.32 27.56
CA LEU A 7 24.85 -33.11 27.09
C LEU A 7 23.49 -32.46 27.46
N VAL A 8 23.36 -31.97 28.69
CA VAL A 8 22.13 -31.29 29.14
C VAL A 8 21.96 -29.95 28.43
N GLY A 9 23.05 -29.19 28.23
CA GLY A 9 23.02 -27.93 27.48
C GLY A 9 22.63 -28.11 26.01
N ALA A 10 23.16 -29.15 25.35
CA ALA A 10 22.81 -29.50 23.97
C ALA A 10 21.34 -29.92 23.83
N LEU A 11 20.84 -30.71 24.77
CA LEU A 11 19.43 -31.15 24.76
C LEU A 11 18.47 -29.97 24.99
N ALA A 12 18.78 -29.08 25.94
CA ALA A 12 17.97 -27.90 26.22
C ALA A 12 17.92 -26.91 25.04
N SER A 13 19.06 -26.73 24.35
CA SER A 13 19.12 -25.86 23.17
C SER A 13 18.40 -26.47 21.96
N MET A 14 18.45 -27.80 21.78
CA MET A 14 17.70 -28.48 20.72
C MET A 14 16.17 -28.41 20.94
N VAL A 15 15.72 -28.52 22.20
CA VAL A 15 14.30 -28.33 22.56
C VAL A 15 13.87 -26.87 22.40
N ALA A 16 14.68 -25.90 22.86
CA ALA A 16 14.37 -24.48 22.69
C ALA A 16 14.34 -24.05 21.21
N PHE A 17 15.26 -24.58 20.39
CA PHE A 17 15.31 -24.33 18.95
C PHE A 17 14.11 -24.98 18.23
N GLY A 18 13.72 -26.19 18.64
CA GLY A 18 12.50 -26.84 18.16
C GLY A 18 11.24 -26.04 18.48
N VAL A 19 11.08 -25.56 19.72
CA VAL A 19 9.94 -24.72 20.12
C VAL A 19 9.93 -23.39 19.38
N ALA A 20 11.09 -22.74 19.20
CA ALA A 20 11.21 -21.49 18.45
C ALA A 20 10.82 -21.65 16.98
N LEU A 21 11.19 -22.76 16.34
CA LEU A 21 10.79 -23.07 14.96
C LEU A 21 9.28 -23.30 14.85
N THR A 22 8.66 -24.01 15.80
CA THR A 22 7.22 -24.25 15.78
C THR A 22 6.39 -22.98 16.01
N VAL A 23 6.88 -22.06 16.86
CA VAL A 23 6.20 -20.77 17.13
C VAL A 23 6.40 -19.76 15.99
N ARG A 24 7.60 -19.73 15.37
CA ARG A 24 7.85 -18.92 14.16
C ARG A 24 7.00 -19.41 12.99
N SER A 25 6.93 -20.73 12.81
CA SER A 25 6.11 -21.38 11.80
C SER A 25 4.62 -21.06 12.01
N LYS A 26 4.11 -21.10 13.25
CA LYS A 26 2.73 -20.68 13.56
C LYS A 26 2.45 -19.21 13.26
N ARG A 27 3.37 -18.29 13.54
CA ARG A 27 3.20 -16.86 13.18
C ARG A 27 3.22 -16.65 11.67
N ASP A 28 4.12 -17.30 10.95
CA ASP A 28 4.13 -17.25 9.48
C ASP A 28 2.85 -17.90 8.89
N PHE A 29 2.24 -18.87 9.58
CA PHE A 29 0.96 -19.48 9.21
C PHE A 29 -0.25 -18.59 9.52
N ASP A 30 -0.27 -17.94 10.68
CA ASP A 30 -1.33 -17.02 11.06
C ASP A 30 -1.28 -15.78 10.16
N ASP A 31 -0.08 -15.20 9.93
CA ASP A 31 0.13 -14.10 8.99
C ASP A 31 -0.28 -14.51 7.55
N ALA A 32 -0.02 -15.76 7.15
CA ALA A 32 -0.42 -16.28 5.84
C ALA A 32 -1.94 -16.50 5.68
N ASN A 33 -2.66 -16.58 6.79
CA ASN A 33 -4.12 -16.72 6.87
C ASN A 33 -4.82 -15.37 7.07
N GLU A 34 -4.09 -14.25 7.04
CA GLU A 34 -4.66 -12.91 7.16
C GLU A 34 -4.73 -12.26 5.78
N VAL A 35 -5.95 -11.95 5.32
CA VAL A 35 -6.18 -11.16 4.09
C VAL A 35 -5.88 -9.69 4.34
N VAL A 36 -6.28 -9.19 5.52
CA VAL A 36 -5.97 -7.86 6.02
C VAL A 36 -4.99 -8.06 7.18
N PRO A 37 -3.80 -7.43 7.18
CA PRO A 37 -2.86 -7.52 8.29
C PRO A 37 -3.53 -7.22 9.64
N GLY A 38 -3.47 -8.18 10.56
CA GLY A 38 -4.07 -8.09 11.90
C GLY A 38 -5.56 -8.48 11.99
N VAL A 39 -6.19 -8.92 10.91
CA VAL A 39 -7.56 -9.45 10.92
C VAL A 39 -7.54 -10.94 10.59
N PRO A 40 -7.93 -11.82 11.53
CA PRO A 40 -8.00 -13.26 11.27
C PRO A 40 -8.94 -13.54 10.11
N SER A 41 -8.46 -14.19 9.04
CA SER A 41 -9.36 -14.76 8.03
C SER A 41 -9.74 -16.20 8.41
N GLY A 42 -10.94 -16.62 7.97
CA GLY A 42 -11.43 -17.98 8.15
C GLY A 42 -10.75 -19.01 7.24
N ALA A 43 -9.68 -18.64 6.54
CA ALA A 43 -9.00 -19.49 5.58
C ALA A 43 -8.45 -20.78 6.23
N PRO A 44 -8.64 -21.95 5.62
CA PRO A 44 -8.04 -23.20 6.09
C PRO A 44 -6.51 -23.13 6.06
N ALA A 45 -5.85 -23.55 7.14
CA ALA A 45 -4.39 -23.63 7.21
C ALA A 45 -3.77 -24.48 6.08
N SER A 46 -4.54 -25.39 5.48
CA SER A 46 -4.13 -26.17 4.30
C SER A 46 -3.85 -25.33 3.05
N TRP A 47 -4.24 -24.05 3.02
CA TRP A 47 -3.98 -23.15 1.89
C TRP A 47 -2.58 -22.52 1.95
N ALA A 48 -1.97 -22.46 3.13
CA ALA A 48 -0.61 -21.97 3.30
C ALA A 48 0.37 -22.89 2.55
N GLY A 49 0.86 -22.42 1.40
CA GLY A 49 1.77 -23.16 0.51
C GLY A 49 1.09 -24.11 -0.49
N ALA A 50 -0.24 -24.21 -0.51
CA ALA A 50 -0.95 -25.05 -1.49
C ALA A 50 -1.10 -24.37 -2.86
N HIS A 51 -1.20 -25.19 -3.92
CA HIS A 51 -1.37 -24.72 -5.30
C HIS A 51 -2.82 -24.87 -5.81
N SER A 52 -3.76 -25.16 -4.91
CA SER A 52 -5.17 -25.30 -5.28
C SER A 52 -5.74 -23.95 -5.77
N PRO A 53 -6.79 -23.96 -6.59
CA PRO A 53 -7.44 -22.74 -7.08
C PRO A 53 -7.84 -21.78 -5.96
N GLU A 54 -8.33 -22.32 -4.85
CA GLU A 54 -8.74 -21.56 -3.65
C GLU A 54 -7.55 -20.84 -3.02
N ALA A 55 -6.44 -21.56 -2.82
CA ALA A 55 -5.23 -20.98 -2.24
C ALA A 55 -4.61 -19.89 -3.14
N ARG A 56 -4.75 -20.00 -4.46
CA ARG A 56 -4.32 -18.95 -5.39
C ARG A 56 -5.18 -17.70 -5.29
N LEU A 57 -6.50 -17.85 -5.23
CA LEU A 57 -7.44 -16.74 -5.08
C LEU A 57 -7.23 -15.99 -3.76
N HIS A 58 -7.07 -16.73 -2.67
CA HIS A 58 -6.79 -16.14 -1.36
C HIS A 58 -5.49 -15.32 -1.36
N ARG A 59 -4.40 -15.87 -1.91
CA ARG A 59 -3.12 -15.14 -2.02
C ARG A 59 -3.21 -13.87 -2.86
N ARG A 60 -3.96 -13.92 -3.96
CA ARG A 60 -4.19 -12.77 -4.84
C ARG A 60 -4.93 -11.65 -4.13
N LEU A 61 -6.00 -12.00 -3.42
CA LEU A 61 -6.77 -11.06 -2.62
C LEU A 61 -5.90 -10.43 -1.51
N ARG A 62 -5.11 -11.24 -0.80
CA ARG A 62 -4.14 -10.77 0.18
C ARG A 62 -3.11 -9.82 -0.42
N ALA A 63 -2.56 -10.15 -1.60
CA ALA A 63 -1.61 -9.30 -2.29
C ALA A 63 -2.21 -7.93 -2.68
N ALA A 64 -3.47 -7.90 -3.13
CA ALA A 64 -4.17 -6.66 -3.44
C ALA A 64 -4.35 -5.79 -2.19
N VAL A 65 -4.78 -6.38 -1.07
CA VAL A 65 -4.96 -5.65 0.20
C VAL A 65 -3.61 -5.19 0.79
N LEU A 66 -2.55 -6.00 0.69
CA LEU A 66 -1.20 -5.57 1.07
C LEU A 66 -0.75 -4.34 0.27
N GLY A 67 -1.11 -4.29 -1.01
CA GLY A 67 -0.89 -3.12 -1.85
C GLY A 67 -1.52 -1.84 -1.27
N ILE A 68 -2.66 -1.92 -0.58
CA ILE A 68 -3.22 -0.76 0.14
C ILE A 68 -2.35 -0.39 1.35
N HIS A 69 -1.99 -1.38 2.17
CA HIS A 69 -1.24 -1.14 3.41
C HIS A 69 0.16 -0.58 3.20
N ASP A 70 0.85 -1.00 2.14
CA ASP A 70 2.19 -0.53 1.80
C ASP A 70 2.18 0.94 1.29
N ASN A 71 1.01 1.49 0.97
CA ASN A 71 0.84 2.82 0.41
C ASN A 71 0.36 3.84 1.46
N ALA A 72 1.30 4.34 2.27
CA ALA A 72 1.04 5.42 3.24
C ALA A 72 0.36 6.66 2.62
N ARG A 73 0.62 6.91 1.33
CA ARG A 73 0.04 8.02 0.56
C ARG A 73 -1.48 8.05 0.56
N LEU A 74 -2.14 6.90 0.62
CA LEU A 74 -3.60 6.83 0.64
C LEU A 74 -4.21 7.64 1.80
N ARG A 75 -3.50 7.72 2.94
CA ARG A 75 -3.92 8.53 4.08
C ARG A 75 -3.69 10.02 3.85
N GLU A 76 -2.59 10.37 3.21
CA GLU A 76 -2.19 11.76 2.94
C GLU A 76 -3.13 12.44 1.95
N VAL A 77 -3.61 11.70 0.94
CA VAL A 77 -4.55 12.21 -0.07
C VAL A 77 -6.03 12.02 0.32
N GLY A 78 -6.32 11.61 1.55
CA GLY A 78 -7.69 11.46 2.06
C GLY A 78 -8.48 10.27 1.48
N LEU A 79 -7.80 9.26 0.94
CA LEU A 79 -8.40 8.05 0.36
C LEU A 79 -8.53 6.89 1.37
N ALA A 80 -8.21 7.12 2.65
CA ALA A 80 -8.23 6.10 3.69
C ALA A 80 -9.61 5.41 3.85
N ASP A 81 -10.71 6.15 3.74
CA ASP A 81 -12.05 5.56 3.88
C ASP A 81 -12.38 4.60 2.73
N HIS A 82 -11.92 4.91 1.51
CA HIS A 82 -12.08 4.05 0.34
C HIS A 82 -11.23 2.78 0.48
N ALA A 83 -9.99 2.92 0.96
CA ALA A 83 -9.13 1.79 1.30
C ALA A 83 -9.81 0.84 2.31
N SER A 84 -10.33 1.39 3.42
CA SER A 84 -11.05 0.59 4.42
C SER A 84 -12.35 -0.04 3.90
N GLN A 85 -13.02 0.58 2.92
CA GLN A 85 -14.16 -0.05 2.25
C GLN A 85 -13.75 -1.26 1.42
N ILE A 86 -12.65 -1.15 0.66
CA ILE A 86 -12.11 -2.25 -0.14
C ILE A 86 -11.66 -3.41 0.77
N GLU A 87 -11.03 -3.13 1.90
CA GLU A 87 -10.63 -4.14 2.89
C GLU A 87 -11.83 -4.94 3.42
N ARG A 88 -12.95 -4.26 3.74
CA ARG A 88 -14.18 -4.93 4.19
C ARG A 88 -14.77 -5.83 3.09
N GLU A 89 -14.78 -5.37 1.86
CA GLU A 89 -15.26 -6.17 0.72
C GLU A 89 -14.35 -7.37 0.45
N ALA A 90 -13.03 -7.19 0.55
CA ALA A 90 -12.07 -8.28 0.45
C ALA A 90 -12.32 -9.35 1.52
N LEU A 91 -12.53 -8.97 2.78
CA LEU A 91 -12.89 -9.92 3.84
C LEU A 91 -14.20 -10.68 3.54
N ALA A 92 -15.22 -9.99 3.00
CA ALA A 92 -16.48 -10.62 2.62
C ALA A 92 -16.32 -11.60 1.44
N ILE A 93 -15.45 -11.30 0.48
CA ILE A 93 -15.11 -12.19 -0.64
C ILE A 93 -14.34 -13.41 -0.14
N ASP A 94 -13.38 -13.22 0.77
CA ASP A 94 -12.62 -14.33 1.36
C ASP A 94 -13.54 -15.27 2.14
N ALA A 95 -14.47 -14.74 2.95
CA ALA A 95 -15.45 -15.56 3.64
C ALA A 95 -16.32 -16.39 2.67
N ARG A 96 -16.70 -15.81 1.52
CA ARG A 96 -17.41 -16.54 0.45
C ARG A 96 -16.52 -17.62 -0.19
N LEU A 97 -15.24 -17.35 -0.40
CA LEU A 97 -14.27 -18.32 -0.92
C LEU A 97 -14.11 -19.51 0.03
N VAL A 98 -14.00 -19.25 1.33
CA VAL A 98 -13.94 -20.29 2.38
C VAL A 98 -15.22 -21.14 2.39
N ALA A 99 -16.39 -20.51 2.28
CA ALA A 99 -17.66 -21.23 2.17
C ALA A 99 -17.76 -22.07 0.88
N ALA A 100 -17.26 -21.56 -0.24
CA ALA A 100 -17.18 -22.30 -1.50
C ALA A 100 -16.25 -23.52 -1.37
N ALA A 101 -15.12 -23.36 -0.69
CA ALA A 101 -14.15 -24.43 -0.49
C ALA A 101 -14.62 -25.53 0.47
N SER A 102 -15.47 -25.19 1.45
CA SER A 102 -16.09 -26.16 2.34
C SER A 102 -17.25 -26.93 1.68
N SER A 103 -17.66 -26.53 0.47
CA SER A 103 -18.71 -27.22 -0.28
C SER A 103 -18.28 -28.65 -0.71
N PRO A 104 -19.27 -29.55 -0.92
CA PRO A 104 -19.01 -30.90 -1.43
C PRO A 104 -18.18 -30.88 -2.72
N ALA A 105 -17.25 -31.82 -2.85
CA ALA A 105 -16.27 -31.87 -3.95
C ALA A 105 -16.91 -31.74 -5.35
N ARG A 106 -18.13 -32.29 -5.51
CA ARG A 106 -18.89 -32.27 -6.76
C ARG A 106 -19.34 -30.86 -7.22
N HIS A 107 -19.36 -29.86 -6.33
CA HIS A 107 -19.76 -28.47 -6.64
C HIS A 107 -18.68 -27.44 -6.28
N ARG A 108 -17.68 -27.84 -5.50
CA ARG A 108 -16.58 -26.96 -5.05
C ARG A 108 -15.92 -26.19 -6.18
N VAL A 109 -15.55 -26.87 -7.27
CA VAL A 109 -14.86 -26.25 -8.41
C VAL A 109 -15.70 -25.12 -9.01
N ALA A 110 -16.99 -25.36 -9.25
CA ALA A 110 -17.90 -24.36 -9.80
C ALA A 110 -18.15 -23.21 -8.81
N ALA A 111 -18.29 -23.52 -7.53
CA ALA A 111 -18.50 -22.52 -6.47
C ALA A 111 -17.28 -21.60 -6.32
N VAL A 112 -16.06 -22.16 -6.37
CA VAL A 112 -14.80 -21.40 -6.30
C VAL A 112 -14.63 -20.54 -7.56
N ALA A 113 -14.89 -21.11 -8.74
CA ALA A 113 -14.83 -20.36 -10.00
C ALA A 113 -15.82 -19.17 -10.04
N ALA A 114 -16.96 -19.26 -9.35
CA ALA A 114 -17.91 -18.16 -9.25
C ALA A 114 -17.42 -16.98 -8.39
N VAL A 115 -16.41 -17.20 -7.52
CA VAL A 115 -15.81 -16.15 -6.67
C VAL A 115 -14.73 -15.36 -7.43
N GLU A 116 -14.08 -15.98 -8.42
CA GLU A 116 -13.00 -15.40 -9.22
C GLU A 116 -13.31 -13.99 -9.76
N PRO A 117 -14.48 -13.70 -10.39
CA PRO A 117 -14.77 -12.36 -10.88
C PRO A 117 -14.84 -11.29 -9.78
N SER A 118 -15.23 -11.68 -8.55
CA SER A 118 -15.27 -10.76 -7.42
C SER A 118 -13.86 -10.40 -6.94
N VAL A 119 -12.91 -11.34 -6.99
CA VAL A 119 -11.50 -11.08 -6.66
C VAL A 119 -10.89 -10.13 -7.70
N VAL A 120 -11.14 -10.36 -8.98
CA VAL A 120 -10.69 -9.46 -10.06
C VAL A 120 -11.23 -8.04 -9.87
N ALA A 121 -12.52 -7.89 -9.52
CA ALA A 121 -13.10 -6.57 -9.27
C ALA A 121 -12.42 -5.82 -8.10
N VAL A 122 -12.01 -6.53 -7.05
CA VAL A 122 -11.23 -5.92 -5.95
C VAL A 122 -9.83 -5.53 -6.41
N GLU A 123 -9.15 -6.39 -7.16
CA GLU A 123 -7.83 -6.07 -7.72
C GLU A 123 -7.88 -4.81 -8.60
N ASP A 124 -8.88 -4.71 -9.47
CA ASP A 124 -9.11 -3.54 -10.31
C ASP A 124 -9.42 -2.28 -9.48
N ALA A 125 -10.23 -2.41 -8.43
CA ALA A 125 -10.54 -1.31 -7.52
C ALA A 125 -9.30 -0.81 -6.76
N VAL A 126 -8.45 -1.73 -6.28
CA VAL A 126 -7.16 -1.40 -5.66
C VAL A 126 -6.25 -0.69 -6.66
N ALA A 127 -6.13 -1.22 -7.88
CA ALA A 127 -5.30 -0.61 -8.92
C ALA A 127 -5.78 0.81 -9.27
N ALA A 128 -7.09 1.02 -9.39
CA ALA A 128 -7.67 2.33 -9.62
C ALA A 128 -7.41 3.29 -8.46
N LEU A 129 -7.51 2.81 -7.22
CA LEU A 129 -7.24 3.62 -6.02
C LEU A 129 -5.77 4.07 -5.97
N LEU A 130 -4.84 3.15 -6.25
CA LEU A 130 -3.41 3.45 -6.31
C LEU A 130 -3.06 4.38 -7.48
N ALA A 131 -3.70 4.22 -8.64
CA ALA A 131 -3.54 5.17 -9.74
C ALA A 131 -4.02 6.58 -9.36
N GLY A 132 -5.08 6.67 -8.54
CA GLY A 132 -5.60 7.93 -8.01
C GLY A 132 -4.57 8.73 -7.19
N THR A 133 -3.68 8.07 -6.45
CA THR A 133 -2.63 8.77 -5.68
C THR A 133 -1.61 9.46 -6.59
N THR A 134 -1.22 8.80 -7.68
CA THR A 134 -0.26 9.34 -8.67
C THR A 134 -0.83 10.57 -9.40
N VAL A 135 -2.13 10.54 -9.70
CA VAL A 135 -2.83 11.69 -10.29
C VAL A 135 -2.86 12.87 -9.32
N GLY A 136 -3.06 12.60 -8.01
CA GLY A 136 -2.95 13.60 -6.95
C GLY A 136 -1.58 14.27 -6.92
N ASP A 137 -0.50 13.47 -6.90
CA ASP A 137 0.88 13.97 -6.90
C ASP A 137 1.19 14.84 -8.13
N SER A 138 0.72 14.42 -9.30
CA SER A 138 0.91 15.17 -10.54
C SER A 138 0.25 16.55 -10.49
N ARG A 139 -0.95 16.65 -9.88
CA ARG A 139 -1.66 17.93 -9.71
C ARG A 139 -0.93 18.85 -8.74
N GLU A 140 -0.40 18.32 -7.64
CA GLU A 140 0.35 19.09 -6.65
C GLU A 140 1.65 19.65 -7.26
N LEU A 141 2.41 18.83 -7.98
CA LEU A 141 3.64 19.26 -8.67
C LEU A 141 3.37 20.37 -9.70
N LEU A 142 2.26 20.28 -10.42
CA LEU A 142 1.84 21.32 -11.37
C LEU A 142 1.49 22.62 -10.64
N ALA A 143 0.73 22.56 -9.54
CA ALA A 143 0.38 23.74 -8.74
C ALA A 143 1.64 24.44 -8.20
N GLN A 144 2.61 23.68 -7.70
CA GLN A 144 3.88 24.23 -7.22
C GLN A 144 4.70 24.90 -8.34
N SER A 145 4.72 24.29 -9.52
CA SER A 145 5.45 24.83 -10.68
C SER A 145 4.83 26.14 -11.17
N VAL A 146 3.49 26.25 -11.14
CA VAL A 146 2.79 27.49 -11.48
C VAL A 146 3.06 28.57 -10.45
N ALA A 147 2.98 28.26 -9.15
CA ALA A 147 3.27 29.23 -8.08
C ALA A 147 4.71 29.78 -8.16
N ASP A 148 5.68 28.92 -8.46
CA ASP A 148 7.07 29.32 -8.68
C ASP A 148 7.24 30.20 -9.93
N ALA A 149 6.51 29.90 -11.01
CA ALA A 149 6.48 30.75 -12.20
C ALA A 149 5.91 32.15 -11.89
N ASP A 150 4.82 32.23 -11.11
CA ASP A 150 4.22 33.50 -10.72
C ASP A 150 5.19 34.37 -9.90
N ILE A 151 5.91 33.77 -8.95
CA ILE A 151 6.95 34.47 -8.16
C ILE A 151 8.03 35.04 -9.08
N ARG A 152 8.51 34.26 -10.06
CA ARG A 152 9.52 34.74 -11.03
C ARG A 152 9.00 35.87 -11.89
N LEU A 153 7.75 35.80 -12.34
CA LEU A 153 7.12 36.86 -13.13
C LEU A 153 6.99 38.15 -12.31
N GLN A 154 6.64 38.05 -11.04
CA GLN A 154 6.56 39.21 -10.15
C GLN A 154 7.94 39.86 -9.92
N ALA A 155 8.97 39.07 -9.66
CA ALA A 155 10.35 39.57 -9.52
C ALA A 155 10.84 40.26 -10.81
N LEU A 156 10.49 39.73 -11.98
CA LEU A 156 10.81 40.36 -13.26
C LEU A 156 10.07 41.68 -13.46
N ALA A 157 8.81 41.76 -13.05
CA ALA A 157 8.03 42.99 -13.10
C ALA A 157 8.63 44.08 -12.20
N GLU A 158 9.06 43.72 -10.98
CA GLU A 158 9.75 44.62 -10.06
C GLU A 158 11.09 45.11 -10.63
N ALA A 159 11.88 44.22 -11.23
CA ALA A 159 13.14 44.60 -11.87
C ALA A 159 12.94 45.58 -13.04
N ARG A 160 11.89 45.39 -13.85
CA ARG A 160 11.54 46.33 -14.93
C ARG A 160 11.12 47.70 -14.40
N ALA A 161 10.29 47.73 -13.35
CA ALA A 161 9.86 48.97 -12.72
C ALA A 161 11.04 49.76 -12.14
N GLU A 162 12.05 49.07 -11.59
CA GLU A 162 13.28 49.72 -11.12
C GLU A 162 14.08 50.36 -12.26
N VAL A 163 14.22 49.67 -13.39
CA VAL A 163 14.91 50.22 -14.56
C VAL A 163 14.21 51.46 -15.08
N GLU A 164 12.88 51.45 -15.19
CA GLU A 164 12.09 52.61 -15.62
C GLU A 164 12.25 53.80 -14.66
N ARG A 165 12.36 53.55 -13.35
CA ARG A 165 12.65 54.60 -12.36
C ARG A 165 14.03 55.22 -12.55
N ILE A 166 15.05 54.40 -12.81
CA ILE A 166 16.42 54.89 -13.04
C ILE A 166 16.47 55.74 -14.31
N ASP A 167 15.84 55.27 -15.39
CA ASP A 167 15.79 55.98 -16.67
C ASP A 167 15.11 57.36 -16.52
N ALA A 168 13.95 57.41 -15.84
CA ALA A 168 13.24 58.66 -15.58
C ALA A 168 13.99 59.62 -14.63
N GLY A 169 14.82 59.10 -13.72
CA GLY A 169 15.65 59.91 -12.81
C GLY A 169 16.94 60.41 -13.45
N TRP A 170 17.38 59.82 -14.57
CA TRP A 170 18.56 60.25 -15.32
C TRP A 170 18.29 61.46 -16.23
N ASP A 171 17.02 61.76 -16.50
CA ASP A 171 16.55 62.92 -17.29
C ASP A 171 16.56 64.26 -16.49
N GLU A 172 17.42 64.39 -15.47
CA GLU A 172 17.64 65.67 -14.77
C GLU A 172 18.33 66.70 -15.70
N PRO A 173 17.74 67.89 -15.95
CA PRO A 173 18.19 68.85 -16.95
C PRO A 173 19.44 69.61 -16.50
N GLY A 174 20.62 69.03 -16.78
CA GLY A 174 21.88 69.76 -16.80
C GLY A 174 22.01 70.70 -18.00
N ALA A 175 21.17 71.73 -18.12
CA ALA A 175 21.36 72.81 -19.09
C ALA A 175 20.56 74.09 -18.76
N ALA A 176 20.88 74.77 -17.64
CA ALA A 176 20.61 76.21 -17.51
C ALA A 176 21.55 76.84 -16.47
N THR A 177 22.85 76.78 -16.74
CA THR A 177 23.77 77.82 -16.25
C THR A 177 23.74 78.96 -17.27
N SER A 178 23.08 80.07 -16.96
CA SER A 178 23.34 81.42 -17.49
C SER A 178 22.53 82.45 -16.69
#